data_AF-A0A2N5GD47-F1
#
_entry.id   AF-A0A2N5GD47-F1
#
_cell.length_a   1.000
_cell.length_b   1.000
_cell.length_c   1.000
_cell.angle_alpha   90.00
_cell.angle_beta   90.00
_cell.angle_gamma   90.00
#
_symmetry.space_group_name_H-M   'P 1'
#
loop_
_entity.id
_entity.type
_entity.pdbx_description
1 polymer ?
#
loop_
_entity_poly.entity_id
_entity_poly.type
_entity_poly.pdbx_seq_one_letter_code
_entity_poly.pdbx_strand_id
1 'polypeptide(L)' 'MRNYRYLLDKQFQAKSVADDLRIQLRMNRMDDDAKVTAVENRNEVLVQVQEGDNSLEEVVGSFMDSYNPDVILE' A
#
# COMPACT_ATOMS: atom_id res chain seq x y z
N MET A 1 0.28 -13.66 -6.38
CA MET A 1 0.42 -12.40 -5.61
C MET A 1 0.57 -11.25 -6.59
N ARG A 2 -0.36 -10.29 -6.61
CA ARG A 2 -0.31 -9.08 -7.43
C ARG A 2 0.51 -7.99 -6.74
N ASN A 3 1.22 -7.19 -7.51
CA ASN A 3 2.03 -6.10 -7.00
C ASN A 3 1.38 -4.76 -7.32
N TYR A 4 1.14 -3.95 -6.30
CA TYR A 4 0.68 -2.57 -6.41
C TYR A 4 1.81 -1.63 -6.01
N ARG A 5 2.01 -0.58 -6.80
CA ARG A 5 3.08 0.40 -6.63
C ARG A 5 2.46 1.77 -6.43
N TYR A 6 2.78 2.39 -5.31
CA TYR A 6 2.27 3.70 -4.96
C TYR A 6 3.42 4.68 -4.80
N LEU A 7 3.51 5.64 -5.72
CA LEU A 7 4.46 6.73 -5.62
C LEU A 7 3.86 7.80 -4.71
N LEU A 8 4.55 8.16 -3.63
CA LEU A 8 3.99 9.11 -2.67
C LEU A 8 4.33 10.55 -3.05
N ASP A 9 3.44 11.48 -2.69
CA ASP A 9 3.77 12.90 -2.69
C ASP A 9 5.02 13.17 -1.82
N LYS A 10 5.84 14.15 -2.22
CA LYS A 10 7.09 14.54 -1.55
C LYS A 10 6.90 14.94 -0.09
N GLN A 11 5.69 15.35 0.31
CA GLN A 11 5.39 15.66 1.71
C GLN A 11 5.32 14.42 2.62
N PHE A 12 5.14 13.23 2.03
CA PHE A 12 5.07 11.97 2.77
C PHE A 12 6.38 11.19 2.68
N GLN A 13 6.63 10.36 3.68
CA GLN A 13 7.79 9.45 3.71
C GLN A 13 7.31 8.01 3.55
N ALA A 14 7.87 7.30 2.57
CA ALA A 14 7.55 5.90 2.26
C ALA A 14 7.52 4.97 3.47
N LYS A 15 8.50 5.12 4.38
CA LYS A 15 8.56 4.30 5.60
C LYS A 15 7.35 4.54 6.52
N SER A 16 6.99 5.80 6.76
CA SER A 16 5.85 6.16 7.61
C SER A 16 4.55 5.64 7.02
N VAL A 17 4.32 5.87 5.73
CA VAL A 17 3.09 5.43 5.05
C VAL A 17 2.99 3.90 5.02
N ALA A 18 4.10 3.20 4.81
CA ALA A 18 4.13 1.73 4.87
C ALA A 18 3.81 1.21 6.28
N ASP A 19 4.29 1.88 7.33
CA ASP A 19 3.97 1.52 8.71
C ASP A 19 2.50 1.76 9.04
N ASP A 20 1.93 2.89 8.61
CA ASP A 20 0.51 3.20 8.77
C ASP A 20 -0.37 2.20 8.02
N LEU A 21 -0.01 1.84 6.78
CA LEU A 21 -0.73 0.83 6.00
C LEU A 21 -0.69 -0.55 6.68
N ARG A 22 0.46 -0.95 7.25
CA ARG A 22 0.55 -2.22 8.01
C ARG A 22 -0.39 -2.23 9.21
N ILE A 23 -0.55 -1.09 9.90
CA ILE A 23 -1.50 -0.97 11.01
C ILE A 23 -2.93 -1.15 10.50
N GLN A 24 -3.30 -0.50 9.39
CA GLN A 24 -4.62 -0.65 8.80
C GLN A 24 -4.93 -2.09 8.40
N LEU A 25 -3.98 -2.77 7.75
CA LEU A 25 -4.14 -4.17 7.36
C LEU A 25 -4.33 -5.08 8.58
N ARG A 26 -3.55 -4.88 9.64
CA ARG A 26 -3.69 -5.63 10.88
C ARG A 26 -5.03 -5.38 11.57
N MET A 27 -5.52 -4.14 11.57
CA MET A 27 -6.85 -3.82 12.13
C MET A 27 -7.98 -4.54 11.37
N ASN A 28 -7.81 -4.73 10.07
CA ASN A 28 -8.75 -5.46 9.21
C ASN A 28 -8.48 -6.98 9.17
N ARG A 29 -7.48 -7.50 9.91
CA ARG A 29 -7.05 -8.92 9.92
C ARG A 29 -6.62 -9.43 8.54
N MET A 30 -5.98 -8.57 7.76
CA MET A 30 -5.49 -8.84 6.41
C MET A 30 -3.95 -8.79 6.34
N ASP A 31 -3.26 -8.79 7.48
CA ASP A 31 -1.79 -8.67 7.52
C ASP A 31 -1.06 -9.92 7.02
N ASP A 32 -1.74 -11.06 6.96
CA ASP A 32 -1.21 -12.29 6.35
C ASP A 32 -1.46 -12.35 4.83
N ASP A 33 -2.38 -11.54 4.32
CA ASP A 33 -2.81 -11.55 2.91
C ASP A 33 -2.10 -10.48 2.06
N ALA A 34 -1.40 -9.55 2.72
CA ALA A 34 -0.63 -8.49 2.08
C ALA A 34 0.79 -8.35 2.66
N LYS A 35 1.76 -8.16 1.76
CA LYS A 35 3.12 -7.75 2.11
C LYS A 35 3.37 -6.30 1.71
N VAL A 36 3.65 -5.45 2.69
CA VAL A 36 3.96 -4.02 2.47
C VAL A 36 5.46 -3.79 2.58
N THR A 37 6.06 -3.12 1.60
CA THR A 37 7.49 -2.76 1.57
C THR A 37 7.66 -1.29 1.23
N ALA A 38 8.44 -0.56 2.03
CA ALA A 38 8.83 0.82 1.73
C ALA A 38 10.10 0.85 0.88
N VAL A 39 10.10 1.66 -0.17
CA VAL A 39 11.25 1.94 -1.03
C VAL A 39 11.62 3.41 -0.88
N GLU A 40 12.39 3.72 0.16
CA GLU A 40 12.70 5.10 0.57
C GLU A 40 13.40 5.91 -0.52
N ASN A 41 14.31 5.28 -1.29
CA ASN A 41 15.07 5.94 -2.37
C ASN A 41 14.18 6.48 -3.50
N ARG A 42 12.95 5.95 -3.64
CA ARG A 42 11.98 6.34 -4.67
C ARG A 42 10.74 7.01 -4.09
N ASN A 43 10.68 7.16 -2.76
CA ASN A 43 9.49 7.55 -2.02
C ASN A 43 8.25 6.73 -2.43
N GLU A 44 8.40 5.42 -2.47
CA GLU A 44 7.40 4.50 -3.02
C GLU A 44 7.01 3.44 -1.98
N VAL A 45 5.74 3.02 -1.99
CA VAL A 45 5.24 1.87 -1.21
C VAL A 45 4.84 0.77 -2.18
N LEU A 46 5.39 -0.42 -1.98
CA LEU A 46 5.06 -1.64 -2.69
C LEU A 46 4.12 -2.47 -1.81
N VAL A 47 2.97 -2.87 -2.36
CA VAL A 47 2.02 -3.74 -1.69
C VAL A 47 1.82 -4.98 -2.54
N GLN A 48 2.11 -6.15 -1.98
CA GLN A 48 1.91 -7.43 -2.65
C GLN A 48 0.70 -8.12 -2.04
N VAL A 49 -0.36 -8.33 -2.81
CA VAL A 49 -1.64 -8.87 -2.35
C VAL A 49 -1.82 -10.28 -2.89
N GLN A 50 -2.34 -11.21 -2.09
CA GLN A 50 -2.74 -12.53 -2.61
C GLN A 50 -3.82 -12.39 -3.69
N GLU A 51 -3.75 -13.22 -4.74
CA GLU A 51 -4.71 -13.13 -5.84
C GLU A 51 -6.11 -13.59 -5.42
N GLY A 52 -7.13 -12.81 -5.76
CA GLY A 52 -8.53 -13.14 -5.49
C GLY A 52 -9.13 -12.47 -4.25
N ASP A 53 -8.35 -11.69 -3.49
CA ASP A 53 -8.87 -10.89 -2.38
C ASP A 53 -9.21 -9.46 -2.83
N ASN A 54 -10.40 -9.32 -3.43
CA ASN A 54 -10.91 -8.01 -3.88
C ASN A 54 -11.13 -7.03 -2.70
N SER A 55 -11.38 -7.54 -1.49
CA SER A 55 -11.61 -6.68 -0.31
C SER A 55 -10.31 -6.00 0.12
N LEU A 56 -9.20 -6.74 0.08
CA LEU A 56 -7.88 -6.22 0.38
C LEU A 56 -7.42 -5.19 -0.65
N GLU A 57 -7.70 -5.40 -1.94
CA GLU A 57 -7.44 -4.43 -2.99
C GLU A 57 -8.19 -3.11 -2.73
N GLU A 58 -9.47 -3.18 -2.34
CA GLU A 58 -10.28 -2.00 -2.01
C GLU A 58 -9.76 -1.25 -0.77
N VAL A 59 -9.38 -1.97 0.29
CA VAL A 59 -8.82 -1.37 1.52
C VAL A 59 -7.49 -0.67 1.24
N VAL A 60 -6.59 -1.32 0.50
CA VAL A 60 -5.29 -0.72 0.13
C VAL A 60 -5.50 0.48 -0.78
N GLY A 61 -6.36 0.37 -1.80
CA GLY A 61 -6.67 1.49 -2.70
C GLY A 61 -7.22 2.70 -1.95
N SER A 62 -8.28 2.49 -1.16
CA SER A 62 -8.94 3.56 -0.39
C SER A 62 -7.98 4.25 0.59
N PHE A 63 -7.08 3.49 1.21
CA PHE A 63 -6.06 4.06 2.08
C PHE A 63 -5.05 4.90 1.29
N MET A 64 -4.53 4.36 0.19
CA MET A 64 -3.46 4.99 -0.59
C MET A 64 -3.92 6.20 -1.39
N ASP A 65 -5.21 6.34 -1.71
CA ASP A 65 -5.79 7.53 -2.34
C ASP A 65 -5.52 8.82 -1.55
N SER A 66 -5.35 8.72 -0.22
CA SER A 66 -5.02 9.86 0.64
C SER A 66 -3.55 10.29 0.53
N TYR A 67 -2.67 9.44 -0.02
CA TYR A 67 -1.22 9.62 -0.07
C TYR A 67 -0.66 9.72 -1.50
N ASN A 68 -1.43 9.29 -2.49
CA ASN A 68 -1.09 9.36 -3.89
C ASN A 68 -2.33 9.65 -4.75
N PRO A 69 -2.47 10.86 -5.33
CA PRO A 69 -3.57 11.16 -6.24
C PRO A 69 -3.46 10.46 -7.60
N ASP A 70 -2.26 9.94 -7.97
CA ASP A 70 -1.99 9.34 -9.27
C ASP A 70 -1.56 7.87 -9.11
N VAL A 71 -2.52 6.95 -8.95
CA VAL A 71 -2.24 5.50 -8.94
C VAL A 71 -1.77 5.06 -10.33
N ILE A 72 -0.51 4.65 -10.46
CA ILE A 72 0.00 3.99 -11.67
C ILE A 72 -0.41 2.51 -11.57
N LEU A 73 -1.49 2.15 -12.24
CA LEU A 73 -1.85 0.75 -12.49
C LEU A 73 -0.98 0.23 -13.65
N GLU A 74 -0.27 -0.88 -13.44
CA GLU A 74 0.44 -1.65 -14.49
C GLU A 74 -0.09 -3.09 -14.52
#